data_AF-A0A2T4WRS4-F1
#
_entry.id   AF-A0A2T4WRS4-F1
#
_cell.length_a   1.000
_cell.length_b   1.000
_cell.length_c   1.000
_cell.angle_alpha   90.00
_cell.angle_beta   90.00
_cell.angle_gamma   90.00
#
_symmetry.space_group_name_H-M   'P 1'
#
loop_
_entity.id
_entity.type
_entity.pdbx_description
1 polymer ?
#
loop_
_entity_poly.entity_id
_entity_poly.type
_entity_poly.pdbx_seq_one_letter_code
_entity_poly.pdbx_strand_id
1 'polypeptide(L)'
;MKTIKTIFACFGLLSLSALFIFAVQDAPSDDNLEKKIINDYNVYALNVPDDLNFAGEAMPLHDPDVLERMDRELLVNTYWQSNALLIFKRANKYFPVIEPILKKYGIPDDFKYLAVIESGLTNAVSPAGARGVWQIMKATGRENGLEINDNVDERYNLEKATEVACKYLLEAKEKFGNWTLSAASYNAGKAGVSRRLSKQNVTDYYDLLLGEETGRYMFRIVALKEILNNPNKYGFNFRLKDLYKPIPTSKISVDSAVTDFVKFSEKFGINYKILKLHNPWLREPHLNNKSGKEYFIEIPKEGYYTKP
;
A
#
# COMPACT_ATOMS: atom_id res chain seq x y z
N MET A 1 63.74 7.57 14.47
CA MET A 1 62.62 6.94 15.22
C MET A 1 61.63 7.94 15.83
N LYS A 2 62.07 9.04 16.48
CA LYS A 2 61.15 10.03 17.09
C LYS A 2 60.22 10.71 16.07
N THR A 3 60.75 11.17 14.95
CA THR A 3 59.99 11.84 13.88
C THR A 3 58.91 10.95 13.24
N ILE A 4 59.22 9.67 13.02
CA ILE A 4 58.25 8.69 12.47
C ILE A 4 57.09 8.47 13.46
N LYS A 5 57.36 8.36 14.77
CA LYS A 5 56.31 8.24 15.79
C LYS A 5 55.40 9.48 15.85
N THR A 6 55.97 10.68 15.67
CA THR A 6 55.19 11.92 15.63
C THR A 6 54.26 11.97 14.42
N ILE A 7 54.73 11.55 13.23
CA ILE A 7 53.92 11.51 12.01
C ILE A 7 52.72 10.54 12.17
N PHE A 8 52.96 9.33 12.69
CA PHE A 8 51.87 8.37 12.95
C PHE A 8 50.89 8.86 14.02
N ALA A 9 51.36 9.57 15.06
CA ALA A 9 50.50 10.18 16.06
C ALA A 9 49.59 11.27 15.46
N CYS A 10 50.13 12.14 14.60
CA CYS A 10 49.34 13.15 13.89
C CYS A 10 48.32 12.52 12.94
N PHE A 11 48.69 11.46 12.22
CA PHE A 11 47.77 10.74 11.33
C PHE A 11 46.65 10.05 12.11
N GLY A 12 46.98 9.43 13.25
CA GLY A 12 46.01 8.88 14.18
C GLY A 12 45.02 9.95 14.66
N LEU A 13 45.52 11.12 15.07
CA LEU A 13 44.69 12.23 15.53
C LEU A 13 43.78 12.81 14.44
N LEU A 14 44.28 12.90 13.20
CA LEU A 14 43.48 13.32 12.03
C LEU A 14 42.40 12.30 11.70
N SER A 15 42.72 11.01 11.72
CA SER A 15 41.75 9.94 11.47
C SER A 15 40.67 9.88 12.55
N LEU A 16 41.04 10.09 13.81
CA LEU A 16 40.11 10.14 14.94
C LEU A 16 39.22 11.39 14.87
N SER A 17 39.79 12.55 14.52
CA SER A 17 39.05 13.78 14.29
C SER A 17 38.07 13.63 13.12
N ALA A 18 38.48 13.00 12.02
CA ALA A 18 37.60 12.71 10.88
C ALA A 18 36.48 11.74 11.28
N LEU A 19 36.77 10.69 12.05
CA LEU A 19 35.77 9.79 12.62
C LEU A 19 34.75 10.53 13.51
N PHE A 20 35.20 11.46 14.35
CA PHE A 20 34.29 12.28 15.16
C PHE A 20 33.48 13.26 14.32
N ILE A 21 34.04 13.86 13.27
CA ILE A 21 33.30 14.73 12.35
C ILE A 21 32.23 13.93 11.59
N PHE A 22 32.55 12.72 11.12
CA PHE A 22 31.58 11.82 10.50
C PHE A 22 30.54 11.27 11.49
N ALA A 23 30.92 11.07 12.77
CA ALA A 23 29.98 10.68 13.81
C ALA A 23 29.06 11.84 14.26
N VAL A 24 29.51 13.09 14.06
CA VAL A 24 28.77 14.33 14.35
C VAL A 24 27.97 14.82 13.13
N GLN A 25 28.06 14.15 11.97
CA GLN A 25 27.09 14.37 10.90
C GLN A 25 25.69 14.04 11.44
N ASP A 26 24.90 15.10 11.59
CA ASP A 26 23.69 15.14 12.39
C ASP A 26 22.75 13.95 12.13
N ALA A 27 22.48 13.16 13.17
CA ALA A 27 21.33 12.26 13.13
C ALA A 27 20.07 13.07 12.80
N PRO A 28 19.12 12.55 12.00
CA PRO A 28 17.92 13.29 11.59
C PRO A 28 17.08 13.72 12.81
N SER A 29 17.29 14.93 13.31
CA SER A 29 16.49 15.56 14.36
C SER A 29 15.27 16.27 13.76
N ASP A 30 14.33 16.70 14.61
CA ASP A 30 13.19 17.52 14.16
C ASP A 30 13.71 18.85 13.58
N ASP A 31 14.54 19.56 14.34
CA ASP A 31 15.11 20.86 13.97
C ASP A 31 15.92 20.85 12.67
N ASN A 32 16.72 19.79 12.45
CA ASN A 32 17.56 19.68 11.26
C ASN A 32 16.73 19.36 10.00
N LEU A 33 15.66 18.58 10.14
CA LEU A 33 14.75 18.28 9.03
C LEU A 33 13.95 19.53 8.63
N GLU A 34 13.42 20.27 9.60
CA GLU A 34 12.64 21.50 9.34
C GLU A 34 13.47 22.57 8.63
N LYS A 35 14.70 22.82 9.09
CA LYS A 35 15.61 23.77 8.43
C LYS A 35 15.95 23.37 7.00
N LYS A 36 16.13 22.08 6.74
CA LYS A 36 16.40 21.56 5.39
C LYS A 36 15.19 21.75 4.46
N ILE A 37 13.97 21.48 4.94
CA ILE A 37 12.73 21.63 4.15
C ILE A 37 12.56 23.08 3.66
N ILE A 38 12.80 24.06 4.54
CA ILE A 38 12.57 25.49 4.22
C ILE A 38 13.55 26.01 3.16
N ASN A 39 14.80 25.53 3.16
CA ASN A 39 15.86 26.07 2.30
C ASN A 39 16.05 25.34 0.97
N ASP A 40 15.61 24.08 0.83
CA ASP A 40 15.91 23.22 -0.33
C ASP A 40 14.71 22.91 -1.24
N TYR A 41 13.51 23.45 -0.99
CA TYR A 41 12.30 23.09 -1.76
C TYR A 41 12.37 23.60 -3.21
N ASN A 42 12.60 22.66 -4.15
CA ASN A 42 12.71 22.92 -5.59
C ASN A 42 12.02 21.80 -6.39
N VAL A 43 11.62 22.10 -7.62
CA VAL A 43 10.93 21.18 -8.55
C VAL A 43 11.84 20.94 -9.76
N TYR A 44 12.01 19.69 -10.16
CA TYR A 44 12.96 19.27 -11.21
C TYR A 44 12.30 18.43 -12.30
N ALA A 45 12.90 18.36 -13.49
CA ALA A 45 12.52 17.29 -14.43
C ALA A 45 12.91 15.93 -13.82
N LEU A 46 12.06 14.92 -14.00
CA LEU A 46 12.34 13.56 -13.56
C LEU A 46 12.91 12.76 -14.74
N ASN A 47 13.86 11.87 -14.44
CA ASN A 47 14.32 10.88 -15.40
C ASN A 47 13.52 9.59 -15.19
N VAL A 48 12.91 9.08 -16.25
CA VAL A 48 12.29 7.74 -16.24
C VAL A 48 13.41 6.69 -16.21
N PRO A 49 13.45 5.77 -15.23
CA PRO A 49 14.44 4.70 -15.20
C PRO A 49 14.24 3.71 -16.36
N ASP A 50 15.31 3.22 -16.96
CA ASP A 50 15.23 2.34 -18.14
C ASP A 50 14.82 0.89 -17.83
N ASP A 51 14.86 0.47 -16.55
CA ASP A 51 14.68 -0.91 -16.08
C ASP A 51 13.37 -1.15 -15.32
N LEU A 52 12.37 -0.28 -15.51
CA LEU A 52 11.07 -0.43 -14.87
C LEU A 52 10.37 -1.72 -15.29
N ASN A 53 9.80 -2.41 -14.31
CA ASN A 53 9.09 -3.67 -14.49
C ASN A 53 7.97 -3.83 -13.47
N PHE A 54 7.02 -4.71 -13.78
CA PHE A 54 5.99 -5.17 -12.85
C PHE A 54 6.00 -6.69 -12.75
N ALA A 55 6.19 -7.22 -11.54
CA ALA A 55 6.27 -8.66 -11.28
C ALA A 55 7.31 -9.39 -12.15
N GLY A 56 8.43 -8.71 -12.47
CA GLY A 56 9.48 -9.25 -13.34
C GLY A 56 9.22 -9.10 -14.85
N GLU A 57 8.07 -8.55 -15.25
CA GLU A 57 7.74 -8.26 -16.65
C GLU A 57 8.14 -6.82 -16.98
N ALA A 58 9.07 -6.65 -17.92
CA ALA A 58 9.64 -5.36 -18.28
C ALA A 58 8.60 -4.43 -18.93
N MET A 59 8.67 -3.14 -18.62
CA MET A 59 7.93 -2.11 -19.33
C MET A 59 8.70 -1.72 -20.60
N PRO A 60 8.07 -1.69 -21.80
CA PRO A 60 8.75 -1.41 -23.06
C PRO A 60 8.99 0.10 -23.25
N LEU A 61 9.86 0.69 -22.43
CA LEU A 61 10.13 2.14 -22.41
C LEU A 61 10.83 2.71 -23.65
N HIS A 62 11.26 1.85 -24.58
CA HIS A 62 11.75 2.27 -25.89
C HIS A 62 10.60 2.73 -26.81
N ASP A 63 9.36 2.35 -26.49
CA ASP A 63 8.17 2.87 -27.16
C ASP A 63 7.86 4.29 -26.65
N PRO A 64 7.78 5.31 -27.53
CA PRO A 64 7.46 6.68 -27.14
C PRO A 64 6.14 6.84 -26.37
N ASP A 65 5.07 6.12 -26.73
CA ASP A 65 3.78 6.21 -26.02
C ASP A 65 3.93 5.73 -24.57
N VAL A 66 4.62 4.61 -24.39
CA VAL A 66 4.85 3.99 -23.08
C VAL A 66 5.73 4.89 -22.23
N LEU A 67 6.78 5.48 -22.81
CA LEU A 67 7.67 6.42 -22.13
C LEU A 67 6.91 7.67 -21.65
N GLU A 68 6.15 8.32 -22.53
CA GLU A 68 5.39 9.53 -22.19
C GLU A 68 4.34 9.28 -21.10
N ARG A 69 3.66 8.12 -21.15
CA ARG A 69 2.65 7.75 -20.16
C ARG A 69 3.27 7.38 -18.81
N MET A 70 4.44 6.75 -18.83
CA MET A 70 5.19 6.45 -17.61
C MET A 70 5.74 7.71 -16.96
N ASP A 71 6.35 8.61 -17.76
CA ASP A 71 6.85 9.91 -17.30
C ASP A 71 5.74 10.72 -16.61
N ARG A 72 4.56 10.79 -17.25
CA ARG A 72 3.39 11.45 -16.67
C ARG A 72 3.03 10.92 -15.29
N GLU A 73 3.00 9.60 -15.08
CA GLU A 73 2.64 9.06 -13.77
C GLU A 73 3.75 9.27 -12.72
N LEU A 74 5.03 9.28 -13.10
CA LEU A 74 6.10 9.68 -12.19
C LEU A 74 5.96 11.14 -11.75
N LEU A 75 5.70 12.05 -12.69
CA LEU A 75 5.50 13.47 -12.41
C LEU A 75 4.30 13.69 -11.48
N VAL A 76 3.15 13.10 -11.80
CA VAL A 76 1.92 13.25 -11.00
C VAL A 76 2.11 12.75 -9.57
N ASN A 77 2.73 11.58 -9.39
CA ASN A 77 2.86 10.99 -8.06
C ASN A 77 4.03 11.59 -7.25
N THR A 78 5.04 12.15 -7.92
CA THR A 78 6.13 12.89 -7.24
C THR A 78 5.66 14.27 -6.80
N TYR A 79 4.95 15.01 -7.66
CA TYR A 79 4.55 16.40 -7.41
C TYR A 79 3.20 16.57 -6.72
N TRP A 80 2.56 15.47 -6.33
CA TRP A 80 1.47 15.48 -5.36
C TRP A 80 1.95 14.99 -3.99
N GLN A 81 2.92 15.70 -3.41
CA GLN A 81 3.71 15.22 -2.28
C GLN A 81 2.86 14.91 -1.04
N SER A 82 1.79 15.67 -0.79
CA SER A 82 0.90 15.45 0.36
C SER A 82 0.23 14.09 0.32
N ASN A 83 -0.26 13.68 -0.87
CA ASN A 83 -0.86 12.37 -1.06
C ASN A 83 0.18 11.26 -0.98
N ALA A 84 1.33 11.43 -1.63
CA ALA A 84 2.42 10.45 -1.59
C ALA A 84 2.94 10.23 -0.16
N LEU A 85 3.14 11.28 0.65
CA LEU A 85 3.51 11.16 2.06
C LEU A 85 2.47 10.39 2.89
N LEU A 86 1.17 10.60 2.64
CA LEU A 86 0.13 9.81 3.29
C LEU A 86 0.20 8.34 2.88
N ILE A 87 0.51 8.05 1.62
CA ILE A 87 0.72 6.69 1.12
C ILE A 87 1.91 6.05 1.84
N PHE A 88 3.07 6.72 1.96
CA PHE A 88 4.22 6.18 2.72
C PHE A 88 3.84 5.82 4.16
N LYS A 89 3.16 6.75 4.85
CA LYS A 89 2.72 6.53 6.24
C LYS A 89 1.80 5.31 6.35
N ARG A 90 0.85 5.15 5.43
CA ARG A 90 -0.11 4.03 5.43
C ARG A 90 0.51 2.72 4.96
N ALA A 91 1.43 2.75 4.00
CA ALA A 91 2.17 1.58 3.53
C ALA A 91 2.88 0.90 4.69
N ASN A 92 3.60 1.67 5.51
CA ASN A 92 4.26 1.16 6.73
C ASN A 92 3.28 0.51 7.73
N LYS A 93 2.01 0.94 7.74
CA LYS A 93 0.97 0.37 8.60
C LYS A 93 0.35 -0.91 8.02
N TYR A 94 0.09 -0.96 6.70
CA TYR A 94 -0.76 -1.98 6.09
C TYR A 94 -0.01 -3.04 5.27
N PHE A 95 1.15 -2.71 4.70
CA PHE A 95 1.96 -3.70 3.97
C PHE A 95 2.35 -4.91 4.82
N PRO A 96 2.71 -4.78 6.12
CA PRO A 96 3.00 -5.95 6.97
C PRO A 96 1.86 -6.96 7.10
N VAL A 97 0.61 -6.56 6.80
CA VAL A 97 -0.55 -7.47 6.73
C VAL A 97 -0.73 -8.05 5.33
N ILE A 98 -0.52 -7.24 4.29
CA ILE A 98 -0.74 -7.63 2.89
C ILE A 98 0.34 -8.59 2.39
N GLU A 99 1.62 -8.26 2.59
CA GLU A 99 2.76 -8.98 2.00
C GLU A 99 2.80 -10.47 2.37
N PRO A 100 2.57 -10.89 3.64
CA PRO A 100 2.52 -12.31 3.99
C PRO A 100 1.38 -13.06 3.29
N ILE A 101 0.25 -12.39 3.05
CA ILE A 101 -0.89 -13.00 2.35
C ILE A 101 -0.58 -13.14 0.86
N LEU A 102 -0.02 -12.12 0.20
CA LEU A 102 0.43 -12.25 -1.20
C LEU A 102 1.39 -13.43 -1.35
N LYS A 103 2.39 -13.51 -0.46
CA LYS A 103 3.35 -14.62 -0.42
C LYS A 103 2.68 -15.99 -0.22
N LYS A 104 1.71 -16.09 0.70
CA LYS A 104 0.93 -17.33 0.94
C LYS A 104 0.23 -17.83 -0.34
N TYR A 105 -0.26 -16.92 -1.17
CA TYR A 105 -0.95 -17.26 -2.43
C TYR A 105 -0.01 -17.34 -3.65
N GLY A 106 1.30 -17.12 -3.48
CA GLY A 106 2.26 -17.08 -4.59
C GLY A 106 2.08 -15.88 -5.53
N ILE A 107 1.43 -14.82 -5.05
CA ILE A 107 1.29 -13.56 -5.79
C ILE A 107 2.58 -12.73 -5.63
N PRO A 108 3.15 -12.18 -6.72
CA PRO A 108 4.30 -11.28 -6.63
C PRO A 108 4.05 -10.09 -5.69
N ASP A 109 5.07 -9.70 -4.92
CA ASP A 109 4.96 -8.66 -3.90
C ASP A 109 4.51 -7.30 -4.48
N ASP A 110 4.86 -7.03 -5.74
CA ASP A 110 4.45 -5.83 -6.48
C ASP A 110 2.92 -5.61 -6.50
N PHE A 111 2.10 -6.65 -6.35
CA PHE A 111 0.65 -6.50 -6.30
C PHE A 111 0.14 -5.72 -5.07
N LYS A 112 0.97 -5.48 -4.05
CA LYS A 112 0.61 -4.56 -2.95
C LYS A 112 0.39 -3.13 -3.43
N TYR A 113 1.06 -2.69 -4.50
CA TYR A 113 0.87 -1.36 -5.08
C TYR A 113 -0.47 -1.22 -5.80
N LEU A 114 -1.11 -2.34 -6.15
CA LEU A 114 -2.47 -2.36 -6.66
C LEU A 114 -3.45 -1.85 -5.58
N ALA A 115 -3.33 -2.33 -4.33
CA ALA A 115 -4.08 -1.78 -3.19
C ALA A 115 -3.81 -0.28 -2.94
N VAL A 116 -2.61 0.21 -3.28
CA VAL A 116 -2.26 1.63 -3.18
C VAL A 116 -3.04 2.45 -4.22
N ILE A 117 -3.06 2.05 -5.49
CA ILE A 117 -3.77 2.82 -6.52
C ILE A 117 -5.29 2.75 -6.42
N GLU A 118 -5.81 1.67 -5.81
CA GLU A 118 -7.25 1.47 -5.62
C GLU A 118 -7.81 2.39 -4.53
N SER A 119 -7.09 2.58 -3.42
CA SER A 119 -7.66 3.29 -2.26
C SER A 119 -6.69 4.20 -1.50
N GLY A 120 -5.43 4.25 -1.89
CA GLY A 120 -4.37 4.85 -1.08
C GLY A 120 -4.24 4.17 0.28
N LEU A 121 -4.54 2.87 0.35
CA LEU A 121 -4.60 2.05 1.57
C LEU A 121 -5.62 2.57 2.59
N THR A 122 -6.83 2.90 2.12
CA THR A 122 -7.93 3.35 2.98
C THR A 122 -9.20 2.55 2.75
N ASN A 123 -10.12 2.58 3.72
CA ASN A 123 -11.45 2.00 3.57
C ASN A 123 -12.35 2.93 2.74
N ALA A 124 -12.05 3.05 1.45
CA ALA A 124 -12.76 3.91 0.51
C ALA A 124 -14.03 3.24 -0.04
N VAL A 125 -14.92 4.07 -0.61
CA VAL A 125 -16.11 3.64 -1.34
C VAL A 125 -16.11 4.33 -2.69
N SER A 126 -16.11 3.56 -3.78
CA SER A 126 -16.23 4.14 -5.12
C SER A 126 -17.68 4.51 -5.45
N PRO A 127 -17.90 5.43 -6.40
CA PRO A 127 -19.23 5.71 -6.94
C PRO A 127 -19.94 4.47 -7.49
N ALA A 128 -19.18 3.50 -8.02
CA ALA A 128 -19.71 2.23 -8.53
C ALA A 128 -20.04 1.21 -7.43
N GLY A 129 -19.70 1.49 -6.17
CA GLY A 129 -19.99 0.63 -5.02
C GLY A 129 -18.90 -0.38 -4.65
N ALA A 130 -17.69 -0.22 -5.21
CA ALA A 130 -16.49 -0.90 -4.74
C ALA A 130 -16.14 -0.42 -3.33
N ARG A 131 -15.62 -1.30 -2.46
CA ARG A 131 -15.36 -0.96 -1.04
C ARG A 131 -14.05 -1.51 -0.50
N GLY A 132 -13.52 -0.81 0.50
CA GLY A 132 -12.37 -1.24 1.28
C GLY A 132 -11.03 -0.93 0.58
N VAL A 133 -9.96 -1.44 1.17
CA VAL A 133 -8.58 -1.18 0.69
C VAL A 133 -8.37 -1.68 -0.74
N TRP A 134 -8.97 -2.81 -1.07
CA TRP A 134 -8.84 -3.47 -2.37
C TRP A 134 -9.93 -3.10 -3.39
N GLN A 135 -10.82 -2.14 -3.04
CA GLN A 135 -11.96 -1.72 -3.86
C GLN A 135 -12.72 -2.91 -4.48
N ILE A 136 -13.14 -3.84 -3.62
CA ILE A 136 -13.81 -5.06 -4.08
C ILE A 136 -15.27 -4.76 -4.40
N MET A 137 -15.72 -5.18 -5.58
CA MET A 137 -17.13 -5.13 -5.96
C MET A 137 -17.95 -6.12 -5.15
N LYS A 138 -19.21 -5.76 -4.83
CA LYS A 138 -20.08 -6.59 -3.98
C LYS A 138 -20.28 -8.01 -4.54
N ALA A 139 -20.48 -8.13 -5.85
CA ALA A 139 -20.63 -9.43 -6.52
C ALA A 139 -19.36 -10.28 -6.37
N THR A 140 -18.22 -9.73 -6.78
CA THR A 140 -16.90 -10.39 -6.67
C THR A 140 -16.59 -10.82 -5.25
N GLY A 141 -16.87 -9.98 -4.25
CA GLY A 141 -16.68 -10.32 -2.85
C GLY A 141 -17.50 -11.53 -2.41
N ARG A 142 -18.80 -11.56 -2.76
CA ARG A 142 -19.69 -12.69 -2.44
C ARG A 142 -19.28 -13.97 -3.14
N GLU A 143 -18.96 -13.89 -4.44
CA GLU A 143 -18.48 -15.03 -5.23
C GLU A 143 -17.21 -15.65 -4.63
N ASN A 144 -16.38 -14.85 -3.96
CA ASN A 144 -15.15 -15.30 -3.32
C ASN A 144 -15.30 -15.58 -1.81
N GLY A 145 -16.54 -15.64 -1.30
CA GLY A 145 -16.86 -16.10 0.06
C GLY A 145 -16.91 -15.00 1.12
N LEU A 146 -16.87 -13.72 0.76
CA LEU A 146 -17.08 -12.63 1.72
C LEU A 146 -18.55 -12.53 2.14
N GLU A 147 -18.76 -12.36 3.43
CA GLU A 147 -20.06 -11.95 3.94
C GLU A 147 -20.29 -10.45 3.71
N ILE A 148 -21.39 -10.14 3.03
CA ILE A 148 -21.78 -8.76 2.70
C ILE A 148 -23.29 -8.61 2.88
N ASN A 149 -23.68 -8.05 4.01
CA ASN A 149 -25.04 -7.69 4.42
C ASN A 149 -25.01 -6.38 5.23
N ASP A 150 -26.13 -6.05 5.88
CA ASP A 150 -26.27 -4.78 6.61
C ASP A 150 -25.49 -4.76 7.93
N ASN A 151 -25.32 -5.89 8.63
CA ASN A 151 -24.50 -5.95 9.85
C ASN A 151 -22.99 -6.08 9.55
N VAL A 152 -22.63 -6.79 8.48
CA VAL A 152 -21.27 -7.24 8.16
C VAL A 152 -20.94 -6.97 6.69
N ASP A 153 -19.84 -6.27 6.43
CA ASP A 153 -19.28 -6.10 5.08
C ASP A 153 -17.78 -6.38 5.11
N GLU A 154 -17.41 -7.64 4.85
CA GLU A 154 -16.04 -8.13 4.96
C GLU A 154 -15.09 -7.59 3.89
N ARG A 155 -15.59 -6.79 2.93
CA ARG A 155 -14.71 -6.03 2.02
C ARG A 155 -13.86 -4.99 2.77
N TYR A 156 -14.31 -4.56 3.94
CA TYR A 156 -13.53 -3.69 4.83
C TYR A 156 -12.57 -4.45 5.74
N ASN A 157 -12.64 -5.78 5.79
CA ASN A 157 -11.66 -6.58 6.52
C ASN A 157 -10.42 -6.76 5.64
N LEU A 158 -9.28 -6.18 6.05
CA LEU A 158 -8.07 -6.13 5.22
C LEU A 158 -7.54 -7.53 4.89
N GLU A 159 -7.46 -8.44 5.87
CA GLU A 159 -6.97 -9.81 5.64
C GLU A 159 -7.85 -10.53 4.61
N LYS A 160 -9.17 -10.57 4.86
CA LYS A 160 -10.13 -11.26 3.97
C LYS A 160 -10.19 -10.64 2.57
N ALA A 161 -10.19 -9.31 2.48
CA ALA A 161 -10.16 -8.61 1.21
C ALA A 161 -8.88 -8.91 0.42
N THR A 162 -7.72 -9.00 1.10
CA THR A 162 -6.46 -9.37 0.46
C THR A 162 -6.50 -10.79 -0.10
N GLU A 163 -7.06 -11.74 0.64
CA GLU A 163 -7.24 -13.12 0.14
C GLU A 163 -8.15 -13.18 -1.10
N VAL A 164 -9.22 -12.39 -1.14
CA VAL A 164 -10.10 -12.28 -2.32
C VAL A 164 -9.37 -11.67 -3.51
N ALA A 165 -8.59 -10.61 -3.30
CA ALA A 165 -7.77 -10.02 -4.35
C ALA A 165 -6.78 -11.06 -4.91
N CYS A 166 -6.13 -11.85 -4.05
CA CYS A 166 -5.24 -12.92 -4.48
C CYS A 166 -5.96 -13.96 -5.36
N LYS A 167 -7.14 -14.43 -4.95
CA LYS A 167 -7.95 -15.39 -5.74
C LYS A 167 -8.29 -14.84 -7.12
N TYR A 168 -8.75 -13.59 -7.19
CA TYR A 168 -9.04 -12.93 -8.46
C TYR A 168 -7.81 -12.88 -9.38
N LEU A 169 -6.65 -12.52 -8.83
CA LEU A 169 -5.39 -12.38 -9.55
C LEU A 169 -4.86 -13.72 -10.06
N LEU A 170 -5.02 -14.81 -9.30
CA LEU A 170 -4.67 -16.15 -9.77
C LEU A 170 -5.52 -16.57 -10.97
N GLU A 171 -6.85 -16.37 -10.91
CA GLU A 171 -7.73 -16.64 -12.04
C GLU A 171 -7.38 -15.77 -13.27
N ALA A 172 -6.98 -14.51 -13.04
CA ALA A 172 -6.54 -13.62 -14.10
C ALA A 172 -5.22 -14.11 -14.71
N LYS A 173 -4.27 -14.58 -13.89
CA LYS A 173 -3.00 -15.12 -14.33
C LYS A 173 -3.16 -16.39 -15.14
N GLU A 174 -4.05 -17.28 -14.72
CA GLU A 174 -4.42 -18.48 -15.47
C GLU A 174 -5.00 -18.12 -16.84
N LYS A 175 -5.87 -17.09 -16.89
CA LYS A 175 -6.52 -16.65 -18.12
C LYS A 175 -5.59 -15.97 -19.12
N PHE A 176 -4.70 -15.09 -18.66
CA PHE A 176 -3.88 -14.24 -19.52
C PHE A 176 -2.44 -14.73 -19.70
N GLY A 177 -1.96 -15.60 -18.82
CA GLY A 177 -0.60 -16.12 -18.90
C GLY A 177 0.50 -15.14 -18.44
N ASN A 178 0.20 -13.87 -18.20
CA ASN A 178 1.15 -12.85 -17.70
C ASN A 178 0.53 -11.96 -16.61
N TRP A 179 1.37 -11.36 -15.78
CA TRP A 179 0.97 -10.54 -14.62
C TRP A 179 0.50 -9.14 -15.04
N THR A 180 1.02 -8.58 -16.10
CA THR A 180 0.67 -7.24 -16.61
C THR A 180 -0.81 -7.18 -16.99
N LEU A 181 -1.29 -8.09 -17.85
CA LEU A 181 -2.71 -8.19 -18.19
C LEU A 181 -3.56 -8.65 -17.01
N SER A 182 -3.01 -9.46 -16.10
CA SER A 182 -3.71 -9.86 -14.87
C SER A 182 -4.03 -8.66 -13.98
N ALA A 183 -3.05 -7.79 -13.74
CA ALA A 183 -3.22 -6.54 -13.01
C ALA A 183 -4.18 -5.58 -13.73
N ALA A 184 -3.99 -5.34 -15.04
CA ALA A 184 -4.89 -4.50 -15.82
C ALA A 184 -6.35 -4.99 -15.78
N SER A 185 -6.55 -6.31 -15.73
CA SER A 185 -7.89 -6.89 -15.62
C SER A 185 -8.54 -6.64 -14.27
N TYR A 186 -7.80 -6.30 -13.21
CA TYR A 186 -8.39 -5.95 -11.92
C TYR A 186 -9.26 -4.70 -12.04
N ASN A 187 -8.85 -3.72 -12.85
CA ASN A 187 -9.62 -2.53 -13.15
C ASN A 187 -10.75 -2.75 -14.18
N ALA A 188 -10.42 -3.32 -15.34
CA ALA A 188 -11.37 -3.42 -16.46
C ALA A 188 -12.21 -4.71 -16.48
N GLY A 189 -11.97 -5.63 -15.54
CA GLY A 189 -12.51 -6.98 -15.52
C GLY A 189 -11.86 -7.90 -16.55
N LYS A 190 -11.69 -9.19 -16.18
CA LYS A 190 -11.15 -10.24 -17.06
C LYS A 190 -11.82 -10.28 -18.44
N ALA A 191 -13.15 -10.30 -18.49
CA ALA A 191 -13.89 -10.32 -19.77
C ALA A 191 -13.71 -9.02 -20.58
N GLY A 192 -13.59 -7.88 -19.90
CA GLY A 192 -13.40 -6.57 -20.54
C GLY A 192 -12.04 -6.46 -21.23
N VAL A 193 -10.98 -6.98 -20.61
CA VAL A 193 -9.64 -7.05 -21.20
C VAL A 193 -9.62 -8.05 -22.36
N SER A 194 -10.15 -9.27 -22.18
CA SER A 194 -10.19 -10.29 -23.25
C SER A 194 -10.91 -9.80 -24.51
N ARG A 195 -12.05 -9.13 -24.34
CA ARG A 195 -12.81 -8.58 -25.47
C ARG A 195 -12.00 -7.54 -26.24
N ARG A 196 -11.20 -6.71 -25.55
CA ARG A 196 -10.38 -5.68 -26.19
C ARG A 196 -9.17 -6.26 -26.91
N LEU A 197 -8.49 -7.24 -26.30
CA LEU A 197 -7.41 -8.01 -26.95
C LEU A 197 -7.91 -8.62 -28.26
N SER A 198 -9.01 -9.37 -28.20
CA SER A 198 -9.60 -10.00 -29.37
C SER A 198 -10.06 -8.99 -30.42
N LYS A 199 -10.72 -7.89 -30.02
CA LYS A 199 -11.21 -6.87 -30.95
C LYS A 199 -10.08 -6.15 -31.69
N GLN A 200 -8.95 -5.92 -31.03
CA GLN A 200 -7.81 -5.20 -31.58
C GLN A 200 -6.75 -6.13 -32.18
N ASN A 201 -6.92 -7.44 -32.03
CA ASN A 201 -5.99 -8.47 -32.48
C ASN A 201 -4.56 -8.27 -31.94
N VAL A 202 -4.46 -7.93 -30.65
CA VAL A 202 -3.21 -7.78 -29.90
C VAL A 202 -3.20 -8.69 -28.69
N THR A 203 -2.01 -8.98 -28.15
CA THR A 203 -1.82 -9.93 -27.03
C THR A 203 -1.19 -9.32 -25.79
N ASP A 204 -0.75 -8.07 -25.88
CA ASP A 204 -0.05 -7.36 -24.81
C ASP A 204 -0.84 -6.15 -24.30
N TYR A 205 -0.55 -5.71 -23.07
CA TYR A 205 -1.18 -4.53 -22.48
C TYR A 205 -0.74 -3.22 -23.15
N TYR A 206 0.54 -3.08 -23.48
CA TYR A 206 1.10 -1.86 -24.02
C TYR A 206 0.62 -1.59 -25.45
N ASP A 207 0.28 -2.66 -26.20
CA ASP A 207 -0.33 -2.57 -27.53
C ASP A 207 -1.85 -2.28 -27.49
N LEU A 208 -2.49 -2.41 -26.33
CA LEU A 208 -3.94 -2.26 -26.20
C LEU A 208 -4.36 -0.79 -26.11
N LEU A 209 -5.23 -0.37 -27.04
CA LEU A 209 -5.99 0.86 -26.87
C LEU A 209 -7.06 0.68 -25.79
N LEU A 210 -6.86 1.34 -24.65
CA LEU A 210 -7.72 1.31 -23.48
C LEU A 210 -8.31 2.70 -23.20
N GLY A 211 -9.40 2.75 -22.44
CA GLY A 211 -9.89 4.04 -21.92
C GLY A 211 -8.93 4.60 -20.88
N GLU A 212 -9.03 5.91 -20.62
CA GLU A 212 -8.13 6.67 -19.72
C GLU A 212 -7.79 5.95 -18.41
N GLU A 213 -8.79 5.43 -17.69
CA GLU A 213 -8.56 4.81 -16.39
C GLU A 213 -7.72 3.53 -16.49
N THR A 214 -8.16 2.55 -17.29
CA THR A 214 -7.46 1.27 -17.46
C THR A 214 -6.13 1.42 -18.19
N GLY A 215 -6.07 2.33 -19.16
CA GLY A 215 -4.84 2.64 -19.89
C GLY A 215 -3.77 3.23 -18.98
N ARG A 216 -4.14 3.94 -17.91
CA ARG A 216 -3.16 4.47 -16.96
C ARG A 216 -2.78 3.47 -15.86
N TYR A 217 -3.51 2.37 -15.74
CA TYR A 217 -3.48 1.51 -14.56
C TYR A 217 -2.09 0.94 -14.28
N MET A 218 -1.42 0.35 -15.29
CA MET A 218 -0.08 -0.22 -15.10
C MET A 218 0.98 0.85 -14.80
N PHE A 219 0.93 1.97 -15.52
CA PHE A 219 1.84 3.10 -15.30
C PHE A 219 1.72 3.66 -13.87
N ARG A 220 0.49 3.79 -13.34
CA ARG A 220 0.25 4.23 -11.96
C ARG A 220 0.83 3.27 -10.94
N ILE A 221 0.67 1.96 -11.15
CA ILE A 221 1.22 0.93 -10.26
C ILE A 221 2.75 1.01 -10.25
N VAL A 222 3.37 1.02 -11.43
CA VAL A 222 4.83 1.03 -11.58
C VAL A 222 5.43 2.33 -11.06
N ALA A 223 4.78 3.48 -11.26
CA ALA A 223 5.24 4.76 -10.74
C ALA A 223 5.26 4.76 -9.21
N LEU A 224 4.18 4.29 -8.58
CA LEU A 224 4.12 4.19 -7.13
C LEU A 224 5.07 3.13 -6.58
N LYS A 225 5.26 1.99 -7.27
CA LYS A 225 6.31 1.03 -6.93
C LYS A 225 7.68 1.70 -6.88
N GLU A 226 8.04 2.40 -7.94
CA GLU A 226 9.34 3.07 -8.06
C GLU A 226 9.53 4.15 -6.98
N ILE A 227 8.54 5.02 -6.80
CA ILE A 227 8.60 6.10 -5.81
C ILE A 227 8.66 5.54 -4.38
N LEU A 228 7.84 4.53 -4.05
CA LEU A 228 7.80 3.96 -2.70
C LEU A 228 9.08 3.20 -2.36
N ASN A 229 9.73 2.59 -3.34
CA ASN A 229 11.00 1.89 -3.15
C ASN A 229 12.20 2.84 -3.13
N ASN A 230 12.09 4.00 -3.77
CA ASN A 230 13.18 4.98 -3.89
C ASN A 230 12.79 6.38 -3.35
N PRO A 231 12.27 6.54 -2.12
CA PRO A 231 11.70 7.80 -1.63
C PRO A 231 12.66 9.00 -1.74
N ASN A 232 13.92 8.80 -1.35
CA ASN A 232 14.93 9.86 -1.37
C ASN A 232 15.23 10.37 -2.80
N LYS A 233 15.19 9.47 -3.80
CA LYS A 233 15.40 9.82 -5.22
C LYS A 233 14.32 10.78 -5.73
N TYR A 234 13.11 10.66 -5.20
CA TYR A 234 11.95 11.48 -5.58
C TYR A 234 11.66 12.60 -4.57
N GLY A 235 12.62 12.94 -3.71
CA GLY A 235 12.49 14.07 -2.78
C GLY A 235 11.60 13.82 -1.55
N PHE A 236 11.19 12.58 -1.30
CA PHE A 236 10.43 12.21 -0.11
C PHE A 236 11.37 11.95 1.07
N ASN A 237 11.46 12.93 1.97
CA ASN A 237 12.32 12.88 3.14
C ASN A 237 11.45 12.74 4.40
N PHE A 238 11.60 11.64 5.12
CA PHE A 238 10.90 11.38 6.38
C PHE A 238 11.72 10.42 7.25
N ARG A 239 11.40 10.36 8.55
CA ARG A 239 11.99 9.41 9.49
C ARG A 239 10.99 8.30 9.80
N LEU A 240 11.48 7.20 10.33
CA LEU A 240 10.62 6.08 10.74
C LEU A 240 9.55 6.47 11.76
N LYS A 241 9.82 7.46 12.63
CA LYS A 241 8.84 7.97 13.60
C LYS A 241 7.71 8.76 12.96
N ASP A 242 7.91 9.26 11.73
CA ASP A 242 6.90 10.01 10.99
C ASP A 242 5.89 9.06 10.31
N LEU A 243 6.19 7.77 10.18
CA LEU A 243 5.33 6.77 9.54
C LEU A 243 4.25 6.22 10.50
N TYR A 244 3.07 5.88 9.98
CA TYR A 244 2.07 5.21 10.80
C TYR A 244 2.49 3.77 11.09
N LYS A 245 2.35 3.35 12.34
CA LYS A 245 2.68 1.99 12.79
C LYS A 245 1.42 1.13 12.87
N PRO A 246 1.51 -0.18 12.61
CA PRO A 246 0.44 -1.10 12.97
C PRO A 246 0.24 -1.06 14.48
N ILE A 247 -1.03 -1.01 14.91
CA ILE A 247 -1.39 -1.11 16.32
C ILE A 247 -1.64 -2.58 16.61
N PRO A 248 -0.88 -3.23 17.52
CA PRO A 248 -1.09 -4.62 17.85
C PRO A 248 -2.48 -4.87 18.41
N THR A 249 -3.12 -5.93 17.94
CA THR A 249 -4.45 -6.36 18.38
C THR A 249 -4.42 -7.78 18.95
N SER A 250 -5.46 -8.11 19.71
CA SER A 250 -5.83 -9.48 20.10
C SER A 250 -7.15 -9.82 19.39
N LYS A 251 -7.27 -11.06 18.90
CA LYS A 251 -8.51 -11.55 18.27
C LYS A 251 -9.42 -12.17 19.33
N ILE A 252 -10.61 -11.62 19.49
CA ILE A 252 -11.66 -12.12 20.39
C ILE A 252 -12.69 -12.86 19.55
N SER A 253 -12.92 -14.15 19.85
CA SER A 253 -13.97 -14.93 19.18
C SER A 253 -15.35 -14.52 19.70
N VAL A 254 -16.29 -14.36 18.76
CA VAL A 254 -17.70 -14.09 19.01
C VAL A 254 -18.53 -14.93 18.05
N ASP A 255 -19.30 -15.87 18.59
CA ASP A 255 -20.21 -16.76 17.87
C ASP A 255 -21.69 -16.48 18.17
N SER A 256 -21.97 -15.51 19.05
CA SER A 256 -23.32 -15.10 19.43
C SER A 256 -23.68 -13.70 18.93
N ALA A 257 -24.94 -13.31 19.15
CA ALA A 257 -25.35 -11.93 18.97
C ALA A 257 -24.61 -10.99 19.95
N VAL A 258 -24.28 -9.79 19.50
CA VAL A 258 -23.83 -8.68 20.34
C VAL A 258 -24.87 -7.57 20.23
N THR A 259 -25.65 -7.36 21.29
CA THR A 259 -26.77 -6.41 21.26
C THR A 259 -26.34 -4.94 21.30
N ASP A 260 -25.14 -4.67 21.81
CA ASP A 260 -24.62 -3.31 22.00
C ASP A 260 -23.08 -3.30 21.94
N PHE A 261 -22.53 -2.81 20.83
CA PHE A 261 -21.08 -2.71 20.66
C PHE A 261 -20.45 -1.60 21.51
N VAL A 262 -21.21 -0.64 22.03
CA VAL A 262 -20.71 0.36 22.98
C VAL A 262 -20.36 -0.36 24.28
N LYS A 263 -21.32 -1.07 24.89
CA LYS A 263 -21.08 -1.87 26.11
C LYS A 263 -20.07 -2.99 25.89
N PHE A 264 -20.05 -3.60 24.71
CA PHE A 264 -19.02 -4.58 24.36
C PHE A 264 -17.62 -3.96 24.41
N SER A 265 -17.44 -2.78 23.80
CA SER A 265 -16.15 -2.08 23.75
C SER A 265 -15.64 -1.66 25.14
N GLU A 266 -16.54 -1.22 26.02
CA GLU A 266 -16.22 -0.81 27.39
C GLU A 266 -15.60 -1.95 28.23
N LYS A 267 -16.03 -3.20 28.01
CA LYS A 267 -15.45 -4.38 28.68
C LYS A 267 -13.96 -4.57 28.38
N PHE A 268 -13.48 -4.01 27.27
CA PHE A 268 -12.08 -4.05 26.85
C PHE A 268 -11.36 -2.71 27.08
N GLY A 269 -11.98 -1.77 27.81
CA GLY A 269 -11.37 -0.47 28.12
C GLY A 269 -11.20 0.46 26.91
N ILE A 270 -11.96 0.23 25.85
CA ILE A 270 -11.96 1.06 24.63
C ILE A 270 -13.36 1.62 24.37
N ASN A 271 -13.45 2.71 23.61
CA ASN A 271 -14.74 3.23 23.16
C ASN A 271 -15.17 2.61 21.83
N TYR A 272 -16.45 2.82 21.48
CA TYR A 272 -17.04 2.33 20.24
C TYR A 272 -16.31 2.79 18.97
N LYS A 273 -15.79 4.02 18.95
CA LYS A 273 -15.00 4.53 17.81
C LYS A 273 -13.74 3.70 17.59
N ILE A 274 -12.99 3.40 18.64
CA ILE A 274 -11.78 2.57 18.56
C ILE A 274 -12.14 1.17 18.06
N LEU A 275 -13.21 0.56 18.59
CA LEU A 275 -13.69 -0.74 18.11
C LEU A 275 -13.94 -0.73 16.59
N LYS A 276 -14.63 0.30 16.08
CA LYS A 276 -14.96 0.42 14.64
C LYS A 276 -13.76 0.75 13.77
N LEU A 277 -12.75 1.45 14.30
CA LEU A 277 -11.48 1.69 13.59
C LEU A 277 -10.72 0.40 13.32
N HIS A 278 -10.75 -0.54 14.27
CA HIS A 278 -10.12 -1.87 14.14
C HIS A 278 -11.01 -2.89 13.43
N ASN A 279 -12.32 -2.72 13.49
CA ASN A 279 -13.29 -3.63 12.88
C ASN A 279 -14.24 -2.88 11.92
N PRO A 280 -13.72 -2.24 10.86
CA PRO A 280 -14.53 -1.44 9.94
C PRO A 280 -15.53 -2.29 9.13
N TRP A 281 -15.36 -3.62 9.15
CA TRP A 281 -16.28 -4.59 8.55
C TRP A 281 -17.57 -4.78 9.37
N LEU A 282 -17.57 -4.48 10.67
CA LEU A 282 -18.79 -4.33 11.44
C LEU A 282 -19.48 -3.05 10.98
N ARG A 283 -20.73 -3.12 10.54
CA ARG A 283 -21.42 -1.98 9.93
C ARG A 283 -22.39 -1.31 10.89
N GLU A 284 -23.09 -2.09 11.67
CA GLU A 284 -24.05 -1.63 12.68
C GLU A 284 -23.43 -1.48 14.08
N PRO A 285 -24.14 -0.84 15.05
CA PRO A 285 -23.75 -0.78 16.46
C PRO A 285 -24.10 -2.07 17.23
N HIS A 286 -24.56 -3.10 16.53
CA HIS A 286 -24.87 -4.42 17.06
C HIS A 286 -24.52 -5.50 16.02
N LEU A 287 -24.52 -6.75 16.43
CA LEU A 287 -24.32 -7.93 15.58
C LEU A 287 -25.44 -8.94 15.86
N ASN A 288 -26.28 -9.21 14.86
CA ASN A 288 -27.44 -10.10 15.05
C ASN A 288 -27.06 -11.60 15.13
N ASN A 289 -26.07 -12.03 14.35
CA ASN A 289 -25.48 -13.38 14.29
C ASN A 289 -26.41 -14.56 14.66
N LYS A 290 -27.60 -14.62 14.05
CA LYS A 290 -28.57 -15.71 14.32
C LYS A 290 -28.08 -17.09 13.88
N SER A 291 -27.12 -17.13 12.95
CA SER A 291 -26.55 -18.36 12.41
C SER A 291 -25.50 -19.00 13.31
N GLY A 292 -25.09 -18.35 14.40
CA GLY A 292 -24.00 -18.85 15.25
C GLY A 292 -22.64 -18.85 14.56
N LYS A 293 -22.44 -17.97 13.57
CA LYS A 293 -21.19 -17.94 12.81
C LYS A 293 -20.09 -17.35 13.70
N GLU A 294 -18.93 -17.97 13.72
CA GLU A 294 -17.80 -17.45 14.46
C GLU A 294 -17.16 -16.24 13.74
N TYR A 295 -16.97 -15.15 14.48
CA TYR A 295 -16.24 -13.96 14.06
C TYR A 295 -15.07 -13.70 14.99
N PHE A 296 -14.01 -13.12 14.44
CA PHE A 296 -12.87 -12.62 15.21
C PHE A 296 -12.89 -11.09 15.21
N ILE A 297 -13.16 -10.50 16.38
CA ILE A 297 -13.13 -9.06 16.60
C ILE A 297 -11.75 -8.67 17.10
N GLU A 298 -11.12 -7.70 16.42
CA GLU A 298 -9.82 -7.19 16.82
C GLU A 298 -9.94 -6.12 17.90
N ILE A 299 -9.27 -6.36 19.03
CA ILE A 299 -9.18 -5.43 20.14
C ILE A 299 -7.73 -4.95 20.26
N PRO A 300 -7.44 -3.64 20.20
CA PRO A 300 -6.07 -3.15 20.38
C PRO A 300 -5.54 -3.48 21.76
N LYS A 301 -4.24 -3.80 21.85
CA LYS A 301 -3.56 -3.99 23.13
C LYS A 301 -3.54 -2.69 23.94
N GLU A 302 -3.44 -2.83 25.26
CA GLU A 302 -3.36 -1.68 26.17
C GLU A 302 -2.14 -0.79 25.87
N GLY A 303 -2.24 0.51 26.19
CA GLY A 303 -1.16 1.49 26.03
C GLY A 303 -1.07 2.19 24.68
N TYR A 304 -1.85 1.77 23.68
CA TYR A 304 -1.88 2.40 22.35
C TYR A 304 -2.94 3.49 22.19
N TYR A 305 -3.99 3.45 23.00
CA TYR A 305 -5.03 4.47 23.07
C TYR A 305 -5.13 5.00 24.49
N THR A 306 -5.36 6.31 24.62
CA THR A 306 -5.79 6.90 25.88
C THR A 306 -7.14 6.31 26.27
N LYS A 307 -7.27 5.85 27.51
CA LYS A 307 -8.55 5.37 28.02
C LYS A 307 -9.58 6.51 27.93
N PRO A 308 -10.81 6.22 27.47
CA PRO A 308 -11.86 7.22 27.32
C PRO A 308 -12.16 8.00 28.59
#